data_AF-A0A813HGZ9-F1
#
_entry.id   AF-A0A813HGZ9-F1
#
_cell.length_a   1.000
_cell.length_b   1.000
_cell.length_c   1.000
_cell.angle_alpha   90.00
_cell.angle_beta   90.00
_cell.angle_gamma   90.00
#
_symmetry.space_group_name_H-M   'P 1'
#
loop_
_entity.id
_entity.type
_entity.pdbx_description
1 polymer ?
#
loop_
_entity_poly.entity_id
_entity_poly.type
_entity_poly.pdbx_seq_one_letter_code
_entity_poly.pdbx_strand_id
1 'polypeptide(L)'
;MRCGSGLLRYLKQLLGIGSRAAQPVLAFGPPPVVGMAAAHPEESAAEYKAFVDAWVVNLKQMQEVLIGRDHQKERSEKGKEIADLHAEPRYIDACRVAKGQPPVQGYFASEAESISFVENPGSSVPSEEAARMAAGTESALKELEPPHTPEDLASLIIQRQWRQLKKGSSASIGSRGKEPDVNAVRLWQWRVAKLEVKTTADRMEATASENIDELESIAIELVKYRAQLQHDCGYRNKDLREDAELSDLERRLDRLAAVILAEPALPESESVRAAAGQLRQREHHLVERLAQHREETAGLSPSEACEAGQLVAEIADLKAELKAHGLAEHEQDREERVMMKSIRLRGIRMKVHHDKKHVKQENKELWADRQQLERLTKEIEALKQELCEEHGFSHKDVKQDSDIRELEERPSVERRHGTRSHQGHCRAGISNS
;
A
#
# COMPACT_ATOMS: atom_id res chain seq x y z
N MET A 1 -55.46 -6.23 -55.63
CA MET A 1 -54.40 -6.89 -54.82
C MET A 1 -54.37 -6.24 -53.45
N ARG A 2 -54.92 -6.91 -52.43
CA ARG A 2 -54.95 -6.45 -51.03
C ARG A 2 -54.19 -7.47 -50.19
N CYS A 3 -52.92 -7.20 -49.89
CA CYS A 3 -52.14 -7.92 -48.89
C CYS A 3 -51.17 -6.93 -48.24
N GLY A 4 -51.29 -6.68 -46.94
CA GLY A 4 -50.36 -5.78 -46.27
C GLY A 4 -50.65 -5.36 -44.82
N SER A 5 -51.57 -6.02 -44.09
CA SER A 5 -51.89 -5.63 -42.70
C SER A 5 -51.83 -6.77 -41.67
N GLY A 6 -51.28 -7.93 -42.05
CA GLY A 6 -51.13 -9.10 -41.16
C GLY A 6 -49.86 -9.08 -40.30
N LEU A 7 -48.76 -8.55 -40.81
CA LEU A 7 -47.44 -8.69 -40.16
C LEU A 7 -47.27 -7.82 -38.90
N LEU A 8 -47.97 -6.68 -38.82
CA LEU A 8 -47.95 -5.80 -37.64
C LEU A 8 -48.76 -6.35 -36.47
N ARG A 9 -49.73 -7.25 -36.71
CA ARG A 9 -50.48 -7.90 -35.63
C ARG A 9 -49.67 -9.03 -34.97
N TYR A 10 -48.84 -9.73 -35.73
CA TYR A 10 -48.03 -10.84 -35.20
C TYR A 10 -46.87 -10.35 -34.32
N LEU A 11 -46.24 -9.22 -34.67
CA LEU A 11 -45.17 -8.62 -33.86
C LEU A 11 -45.66 -8.06 -32.52
N LYS A 12 -46.93 -7.63 -32.42
CA LYS A 12 -47.50 -7.14 -31.15
C LYS A 12 -47.81 -8.27 -30.16
N GLN A 13 -47.93 -9.50 -30.64
CA GLN A 13 -48.25 -10.68 -29.82
C GLN A 13 -47.00 -11.39 -29.28
N LEU A 14 -45.86 -11.25 -29.96
CA LEU A 14 -44.56 -11.81 -29.50
C LEU A 14 -43.84 -10.92 -28.48
N LEU A 15 -44.17 -9.63 -28.37
CA LEU A 15 -43.51 -8.71 -27.44
C LEU A 15 -44.10 -8.69 -26.02
N GLY A 16 -45.00 -9.61 -25.67
CA GLY A 16 -45.32 -9.89 -24.27
C GLY A 16 -45.61 -8.65 -23.41
N ILE A 17 -46.27 -7.63 -23.95
CA ILE A 17 -46.80 -6.51 -23.16
C ILE A 17 -48.07 -7.03 -22.49
N GLY A 18 -47.86 -7.84 -21.45
CA GLY A 18 -48.91 -8.30 -20.57
C GLY A 18 -49.53 -7.08 -19.89
N SER A 19 -50.80 -6.84 -20.19
CA SER A 19 -51.70 -6.07 -19.32
C SER A 19 -51.57 -6.64 -17.91
N ARG A 20 -50.84 -5.92 -17.05
CA ARG A 20 -50.77 -6.19 -15.63
C ARG A 20 -52.15 -5.88 -15.07
N ALA A 21 -52.94 -6.92 -14.86
CA ALA A 21 -54.19 -6.84 -14.14
C ALA A 21 -53.94 -6.13 -12.81
N ALA A 22 -54.77 -5.13 -12.54
CA ALA A 22 -54.78 -4.36 -11.31
C ALA A 22 -54.86 -5.31 -10.11
N GLN A 23 -53.79 -5.38 -9.33
CA GLN A 23 -53.85 -5.91 -7.97
C GLN A 23 -54.54 -4.86 -7.09
N PRO A 24 -55.37 -5.28 -6.11
CA PRO A 24 -55.98 -4.36 -5.17
C PRO A 24 -54.88 -3.65 -4.38
N VAL A 25 -54.85 -2.33 -4.48
CA VAL A 25 -54.03 -1.45 -3.64
C VAL A 25 -54.53 -1.62 -2.22
N LEU A 26 -53.84 -2.46 -1.44
CA LEU A 26 -53.91 -2.38 0.01
C LEU A 26 -53.29 -1.03 0.39
N ALA A 27 -54.16 -0.13 0.83
CA ALA A 27 -53.80 1.18 1.34
C ALA A 27 -52.94 1.02 2.61
N PHE A 28 -51.63 0.88 2.43
CA PHE A 28 -50.68 1.26 3.45
C PHE A 28 -50.63 2.79 3.45
N GLY A 29 -51.39 3.39 4.36
CA GLY A 29 -51.28 4.81 4.65
C GLY A 29 -49.83 5.17 4.98
N PRO A 30 -49.37 6.38 4.63
CA PRO A 30 -48.04 6.84 5.03
C PRO A 30 -47.92 6.72 6.57
N PRO A 31 -46.79 6.21 7.09
CA PRO A 31 -46.57 6.24 8.53
C PRO A 31 -46.68 7.69 9.01
N PRO A 32 -47.20 7.92 10.22
CA PRO A 32 -47.34 9.27 10.75
C PRO A 32 -45.97 9.94 10.72
N VAL A 33 -45.90 11.07 10.00
CA VAL A 33 -44.77 12.00 10.08
C VAL A 33 -44.86 12.64 11.45
N VAL A 34 -44.37 11.92 12.46
CA VAL A 34 -44.17 12.45 13.80
C VAL A 34 -43.04 13.45 13.67
N GLY A 35 -43.35 14.74 13.84
CA GLY A 35 -42.34 15.78 13.96
C GLY A 35 -41.37 15.45 15.07
N MET A 36 -40.17 14.99 14.70
CA MET A 36 -39.11 14.59 15.62
C MET A 36 -38.44 15.83 16.23
N ALA A 37 -39.09 16.38 17.26
CA ALA A 37 -38.39 16.90 18.43
C ALA A 37 -38.61 15.89 19.56
N ALA A 38 -38.21 14.63 19.33
CA ALA A 38 -38.31 13.57 20.31
C ALA A 38 -37.06 13.60 21.18
N ALA A 39 -37.26 13.88 22.47
CA ALA A 39 -36.29 13.60 23.51
C ALA A 39 -35.69 12.20 23.29
N HIS A 40 -34.36 12.10 23.27
CA HIS A 40 -33.69 10.81 23.21
C HIS A 40 -34.22 9.92 24.35
N PRO A 41 -34.65 8.67 24.10
CA PRO A 41 -35.01 7.77 25.18
C PRO A 41 -33.79 7.62 26.11
N GLU A 42 -33.93 8.02 27.36
CA GLU A 42 -32.95 7.84 28.43
C GLU A 42 -33.00 6.39 28.96
N GLU A 43 -33.14 5.45 28.04
CA GLU A 43 -33.41 4.05 28.35
C GLU A 43 -32.28 3.19 27.77
N SER A 44 -32.13 2.00 28.33
CA SER A 44 -30.89 1.20 28.39
C SER A 44 -30.03 1.14 27.11
N ALA A 45 -28.75 0.80 27.22
CA ALA A 45 -27.86 0.56 26.07
C ALA A 45 -28.48 -0.37 25.00
N ALA A 46 -29.29 -1.35 25.43
CA ALA A 46 -30.02 -2.24 24.53
C ALA A 46 -31.10 -1.52 23.72
N GLU A 47 -31.82 -0.58 24.32
CA GLU A 47 -32.89 0.19 23.67
C GLU A 47 -32.33 1.22 22.71
N TYR A 48 -31.26 1.93 23.09
CA TYR A 48 -30.56 2.84 22.17
C TYR A 48 -30.02 2.09 20.95
N LYS A 49 -29.41 0.92 21.15
CA LYS A 49 -28.96 0.07 20.05
C LYS A 49 -30.13 -0.34 19.15
N ALA A 50 -31.24 -0.81 19.72
CA ALA A 50 -32.42 -1.22 18.96
C ALA A 50 -33.02 -0.05 18.16
N PHE A 51 -33.02 1.15 18.72
CA PHE A 51 -33.46 2.38 18.04
C PHE A 51 -32.58 2.70 16.82
N VAL A 52 -31.25 2.73 16.99
CA VAL A 52 -30.31 2.99 15.89
C VAL A 52 -30.39 1.89 14.82
N ASP A 53 -30.49 0.62 15.22
CA ASP A 53 -30.66 -0.51 14.30
C ASP A 53 -31.95 -0.37 13.46
N ALA A 54 -33.07 0.01 14.10
CA ALA A 54 -34.33 0.26 13.40
C ALA A 54 -34.22 1.45 12.41
N TRP A 55 -33.50 2.50 12.80
CA TRP A 55 -33.27 3.65 11.92
C TRP A 55 -32.39 3.28 10.72
N VAL A 56 -31.33 2.50 10.92
CA VAL A 56 -30.47 1.97 9.84
C VAL A 56 -31.28 1.10 8.87
N VAL A 57 -32.19 0.27 9.37
CA VAL A 57 -33.09 -0.52 8.51
C VAL A 57 -33.99 0.39 7.67
N ASN A 58 -34.56 1.46 8.25
CA ASN A 58 -35.37 2.43 7.50
C ASN A 58 -34.55 3.13 6.40
N LEU A 59 -33.33 3.58 6.71
CA LEU A 59 -32.44 4.21 5.73
C LEU A 59 -32.07 3.26 4.58
N LYS A 60 -31.86 1.98 4.86
CA LYS A 60 -31.62 0.95 3.83
C LYS A 60 -32.84 0.74 2.94
N GLN A 61 -34.04 0.70 3.51
CA GLN A 61 -35.28 0.62 2.73
C GLN A 61 -35.47 1.85 1.83
N MET A 62 -35.17 3.06 2.34
CA MET A 62 -35.18 4.28 1.50
C MET A 62 -34.15 4.17 0.36
N GLN A 63 -32.96 3.64 0.63
CA GLN A 63 -31.93 3.44 -0.39
C GLN A 63 -32.37 2.46 -1.50
N GLU A 64 -33.13 1.42 -1.14
CA GLU A 64 -33.69 0.45 -2.09
C GLU A 64 -34.83 1.03 -2.94
N VAL A 65 -35.66 1.93 -2.38
CA VAL A 65 -36.72 2.62 -3.12
C VAL A 65 -36.13 3.62 -4.14
N LEU A 66 -34.98 4.22 -3.82
CA LEU A 66 -34.29 5.20 -4.66
C LEU A 66 -33.57 4.55 -5.86
N ILE A 67 -34.32 3.94 -6.78
CA ILE A 67 -33.77 3.30 -7.99
C ILE A 67 -33.68 4.31 -9.14
N GLY A 68 -32.57 4.30 -9.88
CA GLY A 68 -32.37 5.13 -11.06
C GLY A 68 -31.02 5.86 -11.08
N ARG A 69 -30.65 6.40 -12.25
CA ARG A 69 -29.43 7.19 -12.42
C ARG A 69 -29.53 8.54 -11.70
N ASP A 70 -30.72 9.12 -11.65
CA ASP A 70 -30.94 10.46 -11.10
C ASP A 70 -30.88 10.48 -9.56
N HIS A 71 -31.21 9.36 -8.90
CA HIS A 71 -31.16 9.20 -7.44
C HIS A 71 -29.80 8.69 -6.91
N GLN A 72 -28.74 8.71 -7.73
CA GLN A 72 -27.42 8.24 -7.30
C GLN A 72 -26.86 9.06 -6.13
N LYS A 73 -27.10 10.38 -6.13
CA LYS A 73 -26.63 11.27 -5.06
C LYS A 73 -27.34 10.98 -3.74
N GLU A 74 -28.67 10.90 -3.76
CA GLU A 74 -29.50 10.62 -2.58
C GLU A 74 -29.18 9.24 -1.96
N ARG A 75 -28.98 8.21 -2.80
CA ARG A 75 -28.51 6.90 -2.31
C ARG A 75 -27.13 6.96 -1.65
N SER A 76 -26.24 7.78 -2.19
CA SER A 76 -24.89 7.96 -1.63
C SER A 76 -24.94 8.73 -0.31
N GLU A 77 -25.83 9.72 -0.19
CA GLU A 77 -26.07 10.46 1.05
C GLU A 77 -26.67 9.56 2.14
N LYS A 78 -27.66 8.74 1.81
CA LYS A 78 -28.22 7.73 2.73
C LYS A 78 -27.20 6.68 3.17
N GLY A 79 -26.32 6.25 2.26
CA GLY A 79 -25.21 5.35 2.59
C GLY A 79 -24.20 5.97 3.57
N LYS A 80 -23.95 7.29 3.48
CA LYS A 80 -23.11 8.01 4.45
C LYS A 80 -23.78 8.14 5.80
N GLU A 81 -25.07 8.48 5.83
CA GLU A 81 -25.86 8.57 7.07
C GLU A 81 -25.83 7.25 7.86
N ILE A 82 -25.94 6.10 7.19
CA ILE A 82 -25.80 4.78 7.83
C ILE A 82 -24.39 4.58 8.40
N ALA A 83 -23.35 4.99 7.67
CA ALA A 83 -21.97 4.85 8.12
C ALA A 83 -21.66 5.73 9.34
N ASP A 84 -22.19 6.96 9.34
CA ASP A 84 -22.03 7.92 10.44
C ASP A 84 -22.73 7.42 11.72
N LEU A 85 -23.93 6.83 11.60
CA LEU A 85 -24.63 6.21 12.72
C LEU A 85 -23.86 5.02 13.33
N HIS A 86 -23.20 4.21 12.51
CA HIS A 86 -22.37 3.11 13.02
C HIS A 86 -21.05 3.59 13.64
N ALA A 87 -20.55 4.75 13.21
CA ALA A 87 -19.34 5.36 13.75
C ALA A 87 -19.61 6.19 15.02
N GLU A 88 -20.88 6.51 15.30
CA GLU A 88 -21.27 7.28 16.47
C GLU A 88 -20.79 6.57 17.75
N PRO A 89 -19.98 7.24 18.60
CA PRO A 89 -19.37 6.54 19.71
C PRO A 89 -20.33 5.98 20.76
N ARG A 90 -21.50 6.64 20.89
CA ARG A 90 -22.60 6.14 21.71
C ARG A 90 -23.11 4.80 21.18
N TYR A 91 -23.25 4.63 19.87
CA TYR A 91 -23.67 3.35 19.27
C TYR A 91 -22.60 2.26 19.46
N ILE A 92 -21.32 2.62 19.37
CA ILE A 92 -20.20 1.70 19.65
C ILE A 92 -20.26 1.20 21.10
N ASP A 93 -20.44 2.10 22.07
CA ASP A 93 -20.57 1.74 23.48
C ASP A 93 -21.82 0.91 23.75
N ALA A 94 -22.96 1.27 23.15
CA ALA A 94 -24.19 0.48 23.24
C ALA A 94 -24.01 -0.95 22.72
N CYS A 95 -23.30 -1.11 21.59
CA CYS A 95 -22.96 -2.42 21.04
C CYS A 95 -22.02 -3.24 21.95
N ARG A 96 -21.10 -2.58 22.67
CA ARG A 96 -20.21 -3.25 23.64
C ARG A 96 -20.97 -3.68 24.89
N VAL A 97 -21.79 -2.81 25.46
CA VAL A 97 -22.60 -3.12 26.64
C VAL A 97 -23.61 -4.24 26.32
N ALA A 98 -24.23 -4.24 25.14
CA ALA A 98 -25.10 -5.32 24.70
C ALA A 98 -24.38 -6.68 24.56
N LYS A 99 -23.04 -6.69 24.43
CA LYS A 99 -22.20 -7.90 24.43
C LYS A 99 -21.62 -8.25 25.82
N GLY A 100 -21.96 -7.49 26.85
CA GLY A 100 -21.40 -7.65 28.20
C GLY A 100 -19.97 -7.14 28.34
N GLN A 101 -19.51 -6.25 27.45
CA GLN A 101 -18.19 -5.61 27.54
C GLN A 101 -18.32 -4.19 28.11
N PRO A 102 -17.30 -3.69 28.84
CA PRO A 102 -17.33 -2.32 29.35
C PRO A 102 -17.33 -1.30 28.19
N PRO A 103 -18.07 -0.18 28.33
CA PRO A 103 -18.08 0.91 27.35
C PRO A 103 -16.70 1.57 27.27
N VAL A 104 -16.30 2.03 26.09
CA VAL A 104 -15.00 2.69 25.87
C VAL A 104 -15.06 4.16 26.25
N GLN A 105 -16.17 4.82 25.90
CA GLN A 105 -16.32 6.26 26.06
C GLN A 105 -17.23 6.64 27.24
N GLY A 106 -17.72 5.64 27.97
CA GLY A 106 -18.44 5.84 29.23
C GLY A 106 -19.91 6.26 29.06
N TYR A 107 -20.48 6.28 27.85
CA TYR A 107 -21.86 6.74 27.62
C TYR A 107 -22.94 5.90 28.31
N PHE A 108 -22.62 4.66 28.69
CA PHE A 108 -23.51 3.72 29.38
C PHE A 108 -22.86 3.07 30.59
N ALA A 109 -21.82 3.68 31.16
CA ALA A 109 -21.23 3.21 32.40
C ALA A 109 -22.25 3.43 33.53
N SER A 110 -22.58 2.36 34.26
CA SER A 110 -23.43 2.51 35.45
C SER A 110 -22.70 3.37 36.49
N GLU A 111 -23.40 4.24 37.22
CA GLU A 111 -22.79 5.12 38.24
C GLU A 111 -22.03 4.35 39.34
N ALA A 112 -22.24 3.03 39.44
CA ALA A 112 -21.47 2.15 40.31
C ALA A 112 -20.04 1.87 39.80
N GLU A 113 -19.76 2.05 38.50
CA GLU A 113 -18.46 1.77 37.88
C GLU A 113 -17.63 3.03 37.59
N SER A 114 -18.23 4.23 37.62
CA SER A 114 -17.55 5.49 37.28
C SER A 114 -16.69 6.10 38.40
N ILE A 115 -16.58 5.45 39.58
CA ILE A 115 -15.85 5.99 40.76
C ILE A 115 -14.41 5.43 40.90
N SER A 116 -13.87 4.66 39.95
CA SER A 116 -12.56 3.97 40.17
C SER A 116 -11.38 4.37 39.28
N PHE A 117 -11.36 5.58 38.68
CA PHE A 117 -10.23 5.96 37.82
C PHE A 117 -9.69 7.39 38.02
N VAL A 118 -9.02 7.66 39.16
CA VAL A 118 -7.96 8.69 39.28
C VAL A 118 -6.90 8.26 40.35
N GLU A 119 -5.67 7.99 39.86
CA GLU A 119 -4.30 8.07 40.45
C GLU A 119 -3.90 7.31 41.76
N ASN A 120 -2.97 6.34 41.66
CA ASN A 120 -1.51 6.53 41.95
C ASN A 120 -0.67 5.23 41.77
N PRO A 121 0.68 5.29 41.68
CA PRO A 121 1.59 4.22 41.28
C PRO A 121 2.13 3.41 42.46
N GLY A 122 2.59 2.18 42.17
CA GLY A 122 3.60 1.50 42.97
C GLY A 122 3.12 0.26 43.73
N SER A 123 3.62 -0.89 43.28
CA SER A 123 4.01 -2.05 44.12
C SER A 123 2.91 -2.84 44.83
N SER A 124 2.54 -3.99 44.26
CA SER A 124 2.97 -5.33 44.69
C SER A 124 1.93 -6.39 44.34
N VAL A 125 2.44 -7.50 43.83
CA VAL A 125 1.74 -8.64 43.23
C VAL A 125 0.97 -9.44 44.28
N PRO A 126 -0.09 -10.16 43.88
CA PRO A 126 -0.24 -11.55 44.33
C PRO A 126 -0.22 -12.53 43.15
N SER A 127 0.55 -13.58 43.38
CA SER A 127 1.18 -14.52 42.46
C SER A 127 0.24 -15.52 41.75
N GLU A 128 -0.99 -15.12 41.39
CA GLU A 128 -1.94 -16.02 40.71
C GLU A 128 -2.31 -15.56 39.29
N GLU A 129 -2.09 -14.29 38.98
CA GLU A 129 -2.33 -13.70 37.66
C GLU A 129 -1.15 -13.90 36.70
N ALA A 130 0.07 -14.09 37.22
CA ALA A 130 1.26 -14.44 36.44
C ALA A 130 1.18 -15.86 35.85
N ALA A 131 0.51 -16.80 36.52
CA ALA A 131 0.29 -18.15 35.99
C ALA A 131 -0.76 -18.17 34.86
N ARG A 132 -1.75 -17.25 34.88
CA ARG A 132 -2.73 -17.08 33.80
C ARG A 132 -2.16 -16.32 32.61
N MET A 133 -1.30 -15.33 32.85
CA MET A 133 -0.59 -14.61 31.78
C MET A 133 0.46 -15.49 31.09
N ALA A 134 1.13 -16.40 31.81
CA ALA A 134 2.07 -17.36 31.22
C ALA A 134 1.37 -18.40 30.31
N ALA A 135 0.18 -18.89 30.70
CA ALA A 135 -0.63 -19.78 29.86
C ALA A 135 -1.24 -19.08 28.63
N GLY A 136 -1.56 -17.78 28.74
CA GLY A 136 -2.01 -16.96 27.61
C GLY A 136 -0.90 -16.63 26.61
N THR A 137 0.33 -16.44 27.06
CA THR A 137 1.47 -16.16 26.18
C THR A 137 1.94 -17.36 25.37
N GLU A 138 1.71 -18.59 25.85
CA GLU A 138 2.04 -19.81 25.09
C GLU A 138 1.04 -20.07 23.94
N SER A 139 -0.24 -19.67 24.10
CA SER A 139 -1.21 -19.63 22.99
C SER A 139 -0.94 -18.50 22.00
N ALA A 140 -0.49 -17.33 22.46
CA ALA A 140 -0.15 -16.21 21.58
C ALA A 140 1.15 -16.41 20.79
N LEU A 141 2.12 -17.19 21.32
CA LEU A 141 3.34 -17.58 20.60
C LEU A 141 3.11 -18.69 19.57
N LYS A 142 2.11 -19.56 19.78
CA LYS A 142 1.70 -20.58 18.80
C LYS A 142 0.89 -20.02 17.62
N GLU A 143 0.35 -18.81 17.77
CA GLU A 143 -0.33 -18.05 16.71
C GLU A 143 0.63 -17.15 15.91
N LEU A 144 1.89 -17.02 16.36
CA LEU A 144 2.98 -16.27 15.70
C LEU A 144 4.04 -17.16 15.04
N GLU A 145 3.91 -18.50 15.10
CA GLU A 145 4.63 -19.36 14.17
C GLU A 145 4.06 -19.14 12.75
N PRO A 146 4.88 -18.75 11.77
CA PRO A 146 4.40 -18.51 10.41
C PRO A 146 3.75 -19.81 9.90
N PRO A 147 2.52 -19.77 9.35
CA PRO A 147 1.72 -20.97 9.11
C PRO A 147 2.30 -21.92 8.05
N HIS A 148 3.42 -21.56 7.44
CA HIS A 148 4.02 -22.25 6.32
C HIS A 148 5.53 -22.17 6.41
N THR A 149 6.18 -23.32 6.38
CA THR A 149 7.62 -23.40 6.13
C THR A 149 7.93 -22.81 4.73
N PRO A 150 9.18 -22.44 4.43
CA PRO A 150 9.57 -21.98 3.09
C PRO A 150 9.17 -23.00 2.00
N GLU A 151 9.17 -24.29 2.33
CA GLU A 151 8.72 -25.38 1.46
C GLU A 151 7.20 -25.36 1.22
N ASP A 152 6.40 -24.97 2.22
CA ASP A 152 4.94 -24.83 2.12
C ASP A 152 4.54 -23.59 1.31
N LEU A 153 5.26 -22.46 1.48
CA LEU A 153 5.04 -21.24 0.67
C LEU A 153 5.43 -21.46 -0.78
N ALA A 154 6.57 -22.12 -1.04
CA ALA A 154 6.95 -22.53 -2.39
C ALA A 154 5.89 -23.46 -3.00
N SER A 155 5.34 -24.40 -2.22
CA SER A 155 4.27 -25.30 -2.66
C SER A 155 2.97 -24.56 -2.96
N LEU A 156 2.61 -23.53 -2.19
CA LEU A 156 1.44 -22.67 -2.43
C LEU A 156 1.59 -21.77 -3.66
N ILE A 157 2.77 -21.19 -3.88
CA ILE A 157 3.08 -20.39 -5.08
C ILE A 157 3.02 -21.27 -6.33
N ILE A 158 3.62 -22.46 -6.28
CA ILE A 158 3.56 -23.45 -7.36
C ILE A 158 2.10 -23.88 -7.62
N GLN A 159 1.30 -24.14 -6.58
CA GLN A 159 -0.09 -24.53 -6.73
C GLN A 159 -0.96 -23.40 -7.31
N ARG A 160 -0.65 -22.13 -6.98
CA ARG A 160 -1.36 -20.95 -7.48
C ARG A 160 -1.05 -20.69 -8.96
N GLN A 161 0.21 -20.83 -9.38
CA GLN A 161 0.61 -20.74 -10.79
C GLN A 161 -0.04 -21.87 -11.62
N TRP A 162 -0.14 -23.08 -11.06
CA TRP A 162 -0.86 -24.19 -11.70
C TRP A 162 -2.36 -23.92 -11.91
N ARG A 163 -3.04 -23.27 -10.95
CA ARG A 163 -4.47 -22.89 -11.08
C ARG A 163 -4.67 -21.78 -12.12
N GLN A 164 -3.74 -20.84 -12.25
CA GLN A 164 -3.77 -19.78 -13.26
C GLN A 164 -3.66 -20.38 -14.67
N LEU A 165 -2.72 -21.32 -14.87
CA LEU A 165 -2.53 -22.01 -16.15
C LEU A 165 -3.73 -22.89 -16.54
N LYS A 166 -4.35 -23.56 -15.57
CA LYS A 166 -5.60 -24.32 -15.83
C LYS A 166 -6.78 -23.44 -16.21
N LYS A 167 -6.88 -22.22 -15.66
CA LYS A 167 -7.97 -21.28 -15.98
C LYS A 167 -7.83 -20.63 -17.36
N GLY A 168 -6.65 -20.65 -17.97
CA GLY A 168 -6.42 -20.14 -19.33
C GLY A 168 -6.75 -21.13 -20.46
N SER A 169 -7.04 -22.39 -20.15
CA SER A 169 -7.09 -23.48 -21.17
C SER A 169 -8.50 -24.01 -21.46
N SER A 170 -9.55 -23.22 -21.26
CA SER A 170 -10.92 -23.61 -21.66
C SER A 170 -11.48 -22.67 -22.73
N ALA A 171 -10.85 -22.63 -23.91
CA ALA A 171 -11.49 -22.12 -25.11
C ALA A 171 -10.85 -22.72 -26.37
N SER A 172 -11.72 -23.15 -27.28
CA SER A 172 -11.43 -23.38 -28.71
C SER A 172 -10.80 -24.73 -29.12
N ILE A 173 -11.70 -25.69 -29.28
CA ILE A 173 -11.76 -26.75 -30.31
C ILE A 173 -10.94 -26.46 -31.58
N GLY A 174 -10.16 -27.47 -32.01
CA GLY A 174 -10.11 -27.89 -33.42
C GLY A 174 -8.86 -27.55 -34.22
N SER A 175 -7.78 -28.32 -34.06
CA SER A 175 -6.87 -28.68 -35.17
C SER A 175 -5.99 -29.87 -34.79
N ARG A 176 -6.12 -30.95 -35.55
CA ARG A 176 -5.25 -32.14 -35.48
C ARG A 176 -3.90 -31.81 -36.13
N GLY A 177 -2.99 -31.28 -35.33
CA GLY A 177 -1.55 -31.41 -35.55
C GLY A 177 -0.96 -31.91 -34.23
N LYS A 178 -0.22 -33.02 -34.25
CA LYS A 178 0.53 -33.50 -33.07
C LYS A 178 1.71 -32.57 -32.83
N GLU A 179 1.43 -31.34 -32.41
CA GLU A 179 2.45 -30.47 -31.82
C GLU A 179 2.79 -31.05 -30.44
N PRO A 180 4.09 -31.22 -30.11
CA PRO A 180 4.48 -31.62 -28.76
C PRO A 180 3.90 -30.59 -27.80
N ASP A 181 3.20 -31.08 -26.78
CA ASP A 181 2.55 -30.26 -25.76
C ASP A 181 3.56 -29.24 -25.23
N VAL A 182 3.41 -27.99 -25.65
CA VAL A 182 4.33 -26.89 -25.33
C VAL A 182 4.44 -26.72 -23.81
N ASN A 183 3.41 -27.12 -23.07
CA ASN A 183 3.42 -27.12 -21.61
C ASN A 183 4.29 -28.25 -21.05
N ALA A 184 4.32 -29.41 -21.67
CA ALA A 184 5.21 -30.50 -21.28
C ALA A 184 6.68 -30.15 -21.51
N VAL A 185 7.00 -29.46 -22.62
CA VAL A 185 8.35 -28.97 -22.90
C VAL A 185 8.78 -27.92 -21.87
N ARG A 186 7.92 -26.95 -21.55
CA ARG A 186 8.20 -25.92 -20.53
C ARG A 186 8.36 -26.50 -19.12
N LEU A 187 7.53 -27.48 -18.75
CA LEU A 187 7.62 -28.16 -17.46
C LEU A 187 8.92 -28.95 -17.33
N TRP A 188 9.36 -29.59 -18.42
CA TRP A 188 10.64 -30.31 -18.45
C TRP A 188 11.82 -29.34 -18.35
N GLN A 189 11.83 -28.25 -19.10
CA GLN A 189 12.87 -27.21 -19.02
C GLN A 189 12.99 -26.62 -17.60
N TRP A 190 11.86 -26.34 -16.94
CA TRP A 190 11.86 -25.86 -15.55
C TRP A 190 12.44 -26.88 -14.57
N ARG A 191 12.12 -28.18 -14.73
CA ARG A 191 12.69 -29.23 -13.88
C ARG A 191 14.20 -29.38 -14.09
N VAL A 192 14.67 -29.28 -15.34
CA VAL A 192 16.10 -29.31 -15.67
C VAL A 192 16.83 -28.13 -15.04
N ALA A 193 16.32 -26.91 -15.20
CA ALA A 193 16.90 -25.71 -14.57
C ALA A 193 16.96 -25.84 -13.03
N LYS A 194 15.90 -26.37 -12.40
CA LYS A 194 15.87 -26.61 -10.95
C LYS A 194 16.91 -27.64 -10.49
N LEU A 195 17.14 -28.69 -11.30
CA LEU A 195 18.17 -29.70 -11.03
C LEU A 195 19.59 -29.17 -11.27
N GLU A 196 19.79 -28.32 -12.27
CA GLU A 196 21.10 -27.67 -12.54
C GLU A 196 21.50 -26.72 -11.39
N VAL A 197 20.56 -25.94 -10.85
CA VAL A 197 20.80 -25.10 -9.65
C VAL A 197 21.11 -25.95 -8.42
N LYS A 198 20.36 -27.04 -8.20
CA LYS A 198 20.61 -27.93 -7.06
C LYS A 198 21.95 -28.65 -7.15
N THR A 199 22.29 -29.18 -8.33
CA THR A 199 23.55 -29.90 -8.54
C THR A 199 24.78 -29.00 -8.52
N THR A 200 24.65 -27.71 -8.85
CA THR A 200 25.74 -26.73 -8.69
C THR A 200 25.93 -26.35 -7.24
N ALA A 201 24.86 -26.15 -6.47
CA ALA A 201 24.92 -25.93 -5.02
C ALA A 201 25.57 -27.12 -4.28
N ASP A 202 25.09 -28.35 -4.53
CA ASP A 202 25.62 -29.57 -3.91
C ASP A 202 27.12 -29.78 -4.28
N ARG A 203 27.54 -29.37 -5.48
CA ARG A 203 28.95 -29.43 -5.90
C ARG A 203 29.82 -28.38 -5.22
N MET A 204 29.33 -27.16 -5.08
CA MET A 204 30.06 -26.09 -4.38
C MET A 204 30.24 -26.43 -2.91
N GLU A 205 29.22 -26.99 -2.27
CA GLU A 205 29.28 -27.45 -0.88
C GLU A 205 30.28 -28.60 -0.70
N ALA A 206 30.31 -29.57 -1.62
CA ALA A 206 31.30 -30.65 -1.61
C ALA A 206 32.75 -30.10 -1.75
N THR A 207 32.99 -29.17 -2.68
CA THR A 207 34.33 -28.58 -2.84
C THR A 207 34.73 -27.69 -1.65
N ALA A 208 33.77 -27.02 -1.00
CA ALA A 208 34.03 -26.23 0.19
C ALA A 208 34.41 -27.14 1.37
N SER A 209 33.73 -28.27 1.55
CA SER A 209 34.07 -29.26 2.58
C SER A 209 35.48 -29.83 2.38
N GLU A 210 35.84 -30.22 1.15
CA GLU A 210 37.18 -30.74 0.85
C GLU A 210 38.29 -29.71 1.14
N ASN A 211 38.05 -28.43 0.80
CA ASN A 211 39.00 -27.35 1.09
C ASN A 211 39.14 -27.06 2.59
N ILE A 212 38.05 -27.18 3.37
CA ILE A 212 38.07 -27.01 4.82
C ILE A 212 38.89 -28.13 5.48
N ASP A 213 38.65 -29.38 5.08
CA ASP A 213 39.40 -30.54 5.60
C ASP A 213 40.90 -30.43 5.29
N GLU A 214 41.26 -29.96 4.09
CA GLU A 214 42.66 -29.71 3.73
C GLU A 214 43.28 -28.58 4.57
N LEU A 215 42.53 -27.51 4.84
CA LEU A 215 42.97 -26.38 5.66
C LEU A 215 43.22 -26.82 7.12
N GLU A 216 42.33 -27.63 7.69
CA GLU A 216 42.51 -28.20 9.03
C GLU A 216 43.75 -29.11 9.10
N SER A 217 43.94 -29.96 8.09
CA SER A 217 45.10 -30.85 7.99
C SER A 217 46.43 -30.08 8.00
N ILE A 218 46.53 -29.01 7.20
CA ILE A 218 47.74 -28.16 7.13
C ILE A 218 47.96 -27.40 8.44
N ALA A 219 46.90 -26.91 9.08
CA ALA A 219 47.02 -26.25 10.38
C ALA A 219 47.56 -27.20 11.46
N ILE A 220 47.12 -28.46 11.46
CA ILE A 220 47.63 -29.50 12.37
C ILE A 220 49.10 -29.82 12.08
N GLU A 221 49.48 -29.92 10.80
CA GLU A 221 50.86 -30.17 10.37
C GLU A 221 51.80 -29.05 10.83
N LEU A 222 51.41 -27.78 10.66
CA LEU A 222 52.15 -26.60 11.14
C LEU A 222 52.43 -26.67 12.65
N VAL A 223 51.42 -27.00 13.46
CA VAL A 223 51.57 -27.08 14.92
C VAL A 223 52.52 -28.21 15.31
N LYS A 224 52.39 -29.38 14.68
CA LYS A 224 53.27 -30.53 14.94
C LYS A 224 54.71 -30.23 14.55
N TYR A 225 54.94 -29.68 13.36
CA TYR A 225 56.26 -29.35 12.86
C TYR A 225 56.97 -28.32 13.74
N ARG A 226 56.24 -27.27 14.15
CA ARG A 226 56.75 -26.25 15.07
C ARG A 226 57.15 -26.84 16.42
N ALA A 227 56.33 -27.72 16.99
CA ALA A 227 56.63 -28.40 18.25
C ALA A 227 57.87 -29.30 18.12
N GLN A 228 58.01 -29.99 16.99
CA GLN A 228 59.14 -30.86 16.71
C GLN A 228 60.45 -30.09 16.59
N LEU A 229 60.49 -28.97 15.87
CA LEU A 229 61.67 -28.11 15.77
C LEU A 229 62.10 -27.53 17.13
N GLN A 230 61.14 -27.17 17.98
CA GLN A 230 61.42 -26.69 19.34
C GLN A 230 61.99 -27.81 20.22
N HIS A 231 61.45 -29.03 20.13
CA HIS A 231 61.85 -30.16 20.97
C HIS A 231 63.18 -30.76 20.53
N ASP A 232 63.33 -31.11 19.24
CA ASP A 232 64.45 -31.89 18.73
C ASP A 232 65.68 -31.03 18.45
N CYS A 233 65.47 -29.78 18.03
CA CYS A 233 66.53 -28.91 17.57
C CYS A 233 66.72 -27.65 18.44
N GLY A 234 65.86 -27.44 19.44
CA GLY A 234 65.97 -26.31 20.37
C GLY A 234 65.76 -24.94 19.72
N TYR A 235 65.03 -24.89 18.59
CA TYR A 235 64.73 -23.65 17.88
C TYR A 235 64.03 -22.66 18.81
N ARG A 236 64.51 -21.41 18.84
CA ARG A 236 63.80 -20.32 19.51
C ARG A 236 62.75 -19.74 18.56
N ASN A 237 61.83 -18.94 19.09
CA ASN A 237 60.79 -18.28 18.29
C ASN A 237 61.33 -17.39 17.16
N LYS A 238 62.58 -16.96 17.23
CA LYS A 238 63.22 -16.21 16.14
C LYS A 238 63.58 -17.15 14.99
N ASP A 239 64.23 -18.27 15.31
CA ASP A 239 64.72 -19.25 14.35
C ASP A 239 63.56 -19.91 13.60
N LEU A 240 62.42 -20.13 14.28
CA LEU A 240 61.20 -20.65 13.64
C LEU A 240 60.65 -19.76 12.52
N ARG A 241 60.89 -18.44 12.58
CA ARG A 241 60.43 -17.51 11.51
C ARG A 241 61.32 -17.56 10.28
N GLU A 242 62.54 -18.06 10.43
CA GLU A 242 63.53 -18.16 9.36
C GLU A 242 63.49 -19.56 8.69
N ASP A 243 62.71 -20.49 9.24
CA ASP A 243 62.54 -21.84 8.69
C ASP A 243 61.71 -21.81 7.40
N ALA A 244 62.27 -22.40 6.34
CA ALA A 244 61.70 -22.37 5.00
C ALA A 244 60.45 -23.25 4.88
N GLU A 245 60.44 -24.41 5.52
CA GLU A 245 59.34 -25.38 5.45
C GLU A 245 58.11 -24.86 6.22
N LEU A 246 58.32 -24.27 7.40
CA LEU A 246 57.25 -23.61 8.14
C LEU A 246 56.64 -22.45 7.33
N SER A 247 57.49 -21.64 6.68
CA SER A 247 57.06 -20.54 5.83
C SER A 247 56.29 -20.99 4.58
N ASP A 248 56.61 -22.17 4.02
CA ASP A 248 55.90 -22.75 2.88
C ASP A 248 54.52 -23.27 3.30
N LEU A 249 54.41 -23.90 4.47
CA LEU A 249 53.15 -24.37 5.03
C LEU A 249 52.21 -23.20 5.39
N GLU A 250 52.73 -22.13 6.01
CA GLU A 250 51.94 -20.91 6.29
C GLU A 250 51.41 -20.28 4.98
N ARG A 251 52.26 -20.17 3.95
CA ARG A 251 51.82 -19.69 2.62
C ARG A 251 50.78 -20.59 1.97
N ARG A 252 50.82 -21.90 2.21
CA ARG A 252 49.81 -22.84 1.70
C ARG A 252 48.47 -22.66 2.43
N LEU A 253 48.51 -22.50 3.75
CA LEU A 253 47.34 -22.20 4.57
C LEU A 253 46.67 -20.90 4.12
N ASP A 254 47.44 -19.83 3.92
CA ASP A 254 46.94 -18.53 3.47
C ASP A 254 46.27 -18.61 2.09
N ARG A 255 46.84 -19.39 1.15
CA ARG A 255 46.24 -19.59 -0.17
C ARG A 255 44.90 -20.32 -0.09
N LEU A 256 44.79 -21.37 0.72
CA LEU A 256 43.53 -22.10 0.88
C LEU A 256 42.48 -21.25 1.60
N ALA A 257 42.88 -20.51 2.65
CA ALA A 257 42.02 -19.56 3.32
C ALA A 257 41.51 -18.49 2.34
N ALA A 258 42.37 -17.98 1.46
CA ALA A 258 41.96 -17.02 0.43
C ALA A 258 40.99 -17.62 -0.59
N VAL A 259 41.09 -18.91 -0.94
CA VAL A 259 40.13 -19.58 -1.84
C VAL A 259 38.78 -19.77 -1.15
N ILE A 260 38.77 -20.11 0.14
CA ILE A 260 37.53 -20.30 0.92
C ILE A 260 36.84 -18.95 1.19
N LEU A 261 37.62 -17.91 1.49
CA LEU A 261 37.12 -16.57 1.80
C LEU A 261 36.91 -15.68 0.58
N ALA A 262 37.44 -16.06 -0.60
CA ALA A 262 37.05 -15.47 -1.85
C ALA A 262 35.61 -15.88 -2.12
N GLU A 263 34.69 -15.12 -1.53
CA GLU A 263 33.27 -15.14 -1.83
C GLU A 263 33.17 -15.21 -3.34
N PRO A 264 32.60 -16.30 -3.91
CA PRO A 264 32.51 -16.42 -5.35
C PRO A 264 31.78 -15.17 -5.77
N ALA A 265 32.44 -14.32 -6.57
CA ALA A 265 31.80 -13.19 -7.21
C ALA A 265 30.71 -13.82 -8.07
N LEU A 266 29.54 -14.02 -7.45
CA LEU A 266 28.37 -14.55 -8.09
C LEU A 266 28.20 -13.60 -9.28
N PRO A 267 28.07 -14.12 -10.50
CA PRO A 267 27.67 -13.29 -11.60
C PRO A 267 26.30 -12.77 -11.20
N GLU A 268 26.25 -11.59 -10.55
CA GLU A 268 25.06 -10.80 -10.34
C GLU A 268 24.45 -10.72 -11.72
N SER A 269 23.44 -11.57 -11.93
CA SER A 269 23.06 -11.94 -13.27
C SER A 269 22.78 -10.65 -14.03
N GLU A 270 23.46 -10.43 -15.15
CA GLU A 270 23.24 -9.22 -15.96
C GLU A 270 21.74 -9.01 -16.23
N SER A 271 20.97 -10.10 -16.20
CA SER A 271 19.51 -10.19 -16.05
C SER A 271 18.91 -9.30 -14.96
N VAL A 272 19.29 -9.45 -13.68
CA VAL A 272 18.76 -8.65 -12.56
C VAL A 272 19.16 -7.18 -12.71
N ARG A 273 20.41 -6.91 -13.11
CA ARG A 273 20.87 -5.54 -13.35
C ARG A 273 20.15 -4.87 -14.54
N ALA A 274 19.87 -5.63 -15.59
CA ALA A 274 19.09 -5.18 -16.74
C ALA A 274 17.61 -4.97 -16.39
N ALA A 275 17.01 -5.86 -15.59
CA ALA A 275 15.64 -5.71 -15.11
C ALA A 275 15.49 -4.46 -14.22
N ALA A 276 16.42 -4.23 -13.30
CA ALA A 276 16.49 -3.01 -12.50
C ALA A 276 16.65 -1.76 -13.38
N GLY A 277 17.48 -1.84 -14.44
CA GLY A 277 17.60 -0.78 -15.45
C GLY A 277 16.29 -0.43 -16.17
N GLN A 278 15.52 -1.44 -16.59
CA GLN A 278 14.24 -1.23 -17.26
C GLN A 278 13.16 -0.64 -16.32
N LEU A 279 13.15 -1.06 -15.05
CA LEU A 279 12.24 -0.49 -14.05
C LEU A 279 12.55 0.99 -13.81
N ARG A 280 13.83 1.37 -13.71
CA ARG A 280 14.27 2.78 -13.59
C ARG A 280 13.80 3.65 -14.75
N GLN A 281 13.92 3.16 -15.99
CA GLN A 281 13.47 3.91 -17.18
C GLN A 281 11.95 4.12 -17.18
N ARG A 282 11.18 3.10 -16.79
CA ARG A 282 9.72 3.20 -16.70
C ARG A 282 9.27 4.16 -15.61
N GLU A 283 9.92 4.11 -14.45
CA GLU A 283 9.63 5.02 -13.35
C GLU A 283 9.91 6.48 -13.75
N HIS A 284 11.07 6.75 -14.34
CA HIS A 284 11.42 8.10 -14.82
C HIS A 284 10.36 8.65 -15.77
N HIS A 285 9.91 7.83 -16.73
CA HIS A 285 8.89 8.24 -17.68
C HIS A 285 7.54 8.56 -17.03
N LEU A 286 7.15 7.82 -15.98
CA LEU A 286 5.91 8.09 -15.25
C LEU A 286 6.01 9.36 -14.39
N VAL A 287 7.15 9.58 -13.73
CA VAL A 287 7.39 10.80 -12.95
C VAL A 287 7.36 12.04 -13.85
N GLU A 288 8.01 11.96 -15.01
CA GLU A 288 8.03 13.05 -15.99
C GLU A 288 6.61 13.33 -16.54
N ARG A 289 5.85 12.29 -16.87
CA ARG A 289 4.44 12.44 -17.29
C ARG A 289 3.56 13.02 -16.18
N LEU A 290 3.76 12.65 -14.92
CA LEU A 290 3.03 13.22 -13.79
C LEU A 290 3.40 14.69 -13.55
N ALA A 291 4.65 15.06 -13.75
CA ALA A 291 5.11 16.45 -13.66
C ALA A 291 4.50 17.30 -14.80
N GLN A 292 4.56 16.81 -16.05
CA GLN A 292 3.92 17.45 -17.21
C GLN A 292 2.42 17.60 -16.99
N HIS A 293 1.75 16.54 -16.54
CA HIS A 293 0.32 16.59 -16.28
C HIS A 293 -0.03 17.54 -15.12
N ARG A 294 0.87 17.78 -14.15
CA ARG A 294 0.68 18.81 -13.12
C ARG A 294 0.81 20.24 -13.67
N GLU A 295 1.71 20.46 -14.61
CA GLU A 295 1.82 21.73 -15.33
C GLU A 295 0.62 21.95 -16.26
N GLU A 296 0.10 20.90 -16.91
CA GLU A 296 -1.08 20.94 -17.79
C GLU A 296 -2.39 21.10 -17.00
N THR A 297 -2.55 20.40 -15.87
CA THR A 297 -3.68 20.55 -14.93
C THR A 297 -3.69 21.87 -14.17
N ALA A 298 -2.64 22.70 -14.31
CA ALA A 298 -2.73 24.10 -13.90
C ALA A 298 -3.76 24.88 -14.75
N GLY A 299 -4.26 24.32 -15.87
CA GLY A 299 -5.42 24.77 -16.63
C GLY A 299 -5.38 26.22 -17.15
N LEU A 300 -4.24 26.87 -16.94
CA LEU A 300 -3.91 28.23 -17.32
C LEU A 300 -2.69 28.12 -18.22
N SER A 301 -2.72 28.83 -19.34
CA SER A 301 -1.48 29.04 -20.08
C SER A 301 -0.41 29.63 -19.15
N PRO A 302 0.89 29.37 -19.36
CA PRO A 302 1.95 29.93 -18.52
C PRO A 302 1.86 31.46 -18.36
N SER A 303 1.35 32.16 -19.39
CA SER A 303 1.06 33.59 -19.34
C SER A 303 -0.13 33.94 -18.45
N GLU A 304 -1.23 33.17 -18.48
CA GLU A 304 -2.39 33.37 -17.59
C GLU A 304 -2.09 33.02 -16.13
N ALA A 305 -1.21 32.04 -15.87
CA ALA A 305 -0.72 31.72 -14.53
C ALA A 305 0.13 32.87 -13.97
N CYS A 306 1.01 33.44 -14.80
CA CYS A 306 1.80 34.63 -14.45
C CYS A 306 0.89 35.84 -14.20
N GLU A 307 -0.10 36.07 -15.06
CA GLU A 307 -1.11 37.14 -14.90
C GLU A 307 -1.90 36.98 -13.59
N ALA A 308 -2.33 35.77 -13.24
CA ALA A 308 -3.03 35.50 -11.98
C ALA A 308 -2.15 35.81 -10.76
N GLY A 309 -0.86 35.47 -10.81
CA GLY A 309 0.11 35.80 -9.77
C GLY A 309 0.30 37.32 -9.60
N GLN A 310 0.44 38.04 -10.71
CA GLN A 310 0.56 39.51 -10.72
C GLN A 310 -0.69 40.18 -10.12
N LEU A 311 -1.89 39.75 -10.53
CA LEU A 311 -3.16 40.31 -10.04
C LEU A 311 -3.33 40.12 -8.52
N VAL A 312 -2.89 38.98 -7.96
CA VAL A 312 -2.94 38.74 -6.51
C VAL A 312 -2.02 39.69 -5.76
N ALA A 313 -0.79 39.90 -6.25
CA ALA A 313 0.15 40.84 -5.65
C ALA A 313 -0.38 42.27 -5.71
N GLU A 314 -0.86 42.73 -6.88
CA GLU A 314 -1.40 44.08 -7.04
C GLU A 314 -2.65 44.33 -6.18
N ILE A 315 -3.53 43.33 -6.01
CA ILE A 315 -4.68 43.46 -5.10
C ILE A 315 -4.21 43.62 -3.65
N ALA A 316 -3.17 42.87 -3.23
CA ALA A 316 -2.63 42.96 -1.89
C ALA A 316 -1.99 44.35 -1.64
N ASP A 317 -1.22 44.86 -2.60
CA ASP A 317 -0.59 46.18 -2.53
C ASP A 317 -1.65 47.29 -2.46
N LEU A 318 -2.67 47.25 -3.32
CA LEU A 318 -3.78 48.22 -3.30
C LEU A 318 -4.55 48.17 -1.97
N LYS A 319 -4.82 46.98 -1.44
CA LYS A 319 -5.46 46.85 -0.12
C LYS A 319 -4.58 47.39 1.00
N ALA A 320 -3.26 47.22 0.93
CA ALA A 320 -2.32 47.77 1.90
C ALA A 320 -2.29 49.31 1.86
N GLU A 321 -2.28 49.91 0.66
CA GLU A 321 -2.40 51.37 0.47
C GLU A 321 -3.72 51.89 1.05
N LEU A 322 -4.86 51.27 0.71
CA LEU A 322 -6.17 51.69 1.19
C LEU A 322 -6.31 51.52 2.72
N LYS A 323 -5.69 50.49 3.29
CA LYS A 323 -5.58 50.31 4.74
C LYS A 323 -4.76 51.41 5.39
N ALA A 324 -3.65 51.84 4.78
CA ALA A 324 -2.84 52.96 5.26
C ALA A 324 -3.63 54.29 5.21
N HIS A 325 -4.57 54.42 4.27
CA HIS A 325 -5.52 55.54 4.20
C HIS A 325 -6.68 55.44 5.22
N GLY A 326 -6.70 54.40 6.07
CA GLY A 326 -7.70 54.23 7.12
C GLY A 326 -9.04 53.68 6.65
N LEU A 327 -9.13 53.18 5.43
CA LEU A 327 -10.36 52.54 4.92
C LEU A 327 -10.55 51.17 5.59
N ALA A 328 -11.80 50.87 5.95
CA ALA A 328 -12.16 49.56 6.47
C ALA A 328 -12.09 48.50 5.37
N GLU A 329 -11.79 47.25 5.72
CA GLU A 329 -11.57 46.14 4.76
C GLU A 329 -12.69 45.99 3.72
N HIS A 330 -13.96 46.13 4.15
CA HIS A 330 -15.12 46.06 3.27
C HIS A 330 -15.24 47.24 2.28
N GLU A 331 -14.63 48.38 2.58
CA GLU A 331 -14.53 49.54 1.69
C GLU A 331 -13.37 49.38 0.70
N GLN A 332 -12.28 48.70 1.13
CA GLN A 332 -11.17 48.36 0.25
C GLN A 332 -11.61 47.43 -0.89
N ASP A 333 -12.48 46.45 -0.59
CA ASP A 333 -13.04 45.54 -1.59
C ASP A 333 -14.00 46.21 -2.58
N ARG A 334 -14.54 47.39 -2.23
CA ARG A 334 -15.41 48.19 -3.10
C ARG A 334 -14.65 49.17 -3.97
N GLU A 335 -13.36 49.37 -3.70
CA GLU A 335 -12.51 50.23 -4.51
C GLU A 335 -12.40 49.66 -5.93
N GLU A 336 -12.57 50.53 -6.92
CA GLU A 336 -12.77 50.12 -8.31
C GLU A 336 -11.58 49.34 -8.87
N ARG A 337 -10.35 49.69 -8.47
CA ARG A 337 -9.12 49.04 -8.94
C ARG A 337 -9.00 47.63 -8.37
N VAL A 338 -9.25 47.45 -7.07
CA VAL A 338 -9.32 46.15 -6.39
C VAL A 338 -10.43 45.28 -7.00
N MET A 339 -11.61 45.86 -7.27
CA MET A 339 -12.76 45.15 -7.83
C MET A 339 -12.48 44.66 -9.26
N MET A 340 -11.95 45.52 -10.13
CA MET A 340 -11.64 45.16 -11.53
C MET A 340 -10.58 44.05 -11.62
N LYS A 341 -9.52 44.15 -10.81
CA LYS A 341 -8.49 43.08 -10.74
C LYS A 341 -9.07 41.78 -10.16
N SER A 342 -9.96 41.87 -9.18
CA SER A 342 -10.63 40.71 -8.58
C SER A 342 -11.58 40.00 -9.55
N ILE A 343 -12.30 40.76 -10.39
CA ILE A 343 -13.15 40.21 -11.46
C ILE A 343 -12.28 39.49 -12.50
N ARG A 344 -11.17 40.10 -12.93
CA ARG A 344 -10.24 39.48 -13.88
C ARG A 344 -9.65 38.18 -13.34
N LEU A 345 -9.17 38.19 -12.10
CA LEU A 345 -8.63 37.00 -11.42
C LEU A 345 -9.68 35.88 -11.34
N ARG A 346 -10.94 36.22 -11.03
CA ARG A 346 -12.06 35.27 -11.02
C ARG A 346 -12.33 34.70 -12.42
N GLY A 347 -12.28 35.52 -13.45
CA GLY A 347 -12.43 35.09 -14.84
C GLY A 347 -11.35 34.08 -15.27
N ILE A 348 -10.09 34.34 -14.92
CA ILE A 348 -8.97 33.42 -15.15
C ILE A 348 -9.22 32.08 -14.43
N ARG A 349 -9.60 32.12 -13.13
CA ARG A 349 -9.93 30.91 -12.36
C ARG A 349 -11.15 30.15 -12.88
N MET A 350 -12.14 30.85 -13.45
CA MET A 350 -13.33 30.19 -14.01
C MET A 350 -13.06 29.50 -15.35
N LYS A 351 -12.12 30.00 -16.16
CA LYS A 351 -11.67 29.30 -17.38
C LYS A 351 -11.09 27.92 -17.08
N VAL A 352 -10.34 27.78 -15.98
CA VAL A 352 -9.82 26.49 -15.47
C VAL A 352 -10.95 25.47 -15.21
N HIS A 353 -12.16 25.95 -14.91
CA HIS A 353 -13.30 25.09 -14.56
C HIS A 353 -14.26 24.77 -15.73
N HIS A 354 -14.01 25.26 -16.95
CA HIS A 354 -14.97 25.09 -18.05
C HIS A 354 -14.83 23.82 -18.89
N ASP A 355 -13.70 23.12 -18.88
CA ASP A 355 -13.58 21.80 -19.52
C ASP A 355 -13.70 20.64 -18.53
N LYS A 356 -14.88 20.52 -17.91
CA LYS A 356 -15.20 19.40 -16.99
C LYS A 356 -14.96 18.02 -17.59
N LYS A 357 -14.97 17.88 -18.93
CA LYS A 357 -14.64 16.62 -19.62
C LYS A 357 -13.13 16.36 -19.63
N HIS A 358 -12.31 17.37 -19.88
CA HIS A 358 -10.85 17.26 -19.88
C HIS A 358 -10.34 16.98 -18.46
N VAL A 359 -10.80 17.76 -17.48
CA VAL A 359 -10.48 17.55 -16.06
C VAL A 359 -10.86 16.14 -15.60
N LYS A 360 -11.98 15.59 -16.07
CA LYS A 360 -12.40 14.22 -15.71
C LYS A 360 -11.52 13.13 -16.35
N GLN A 361 -11.01 13.38 -17.56
CA GLN A 361 -10.09 12.48 -18.26
C GLN A 361 -8.71 12.50 -17.58
N GLU A 362 -8.17 13.70 -17.39
CA GLU A 362 -6.92 13.97 -16.66
C GLU A 362 -6.93 13.35 -15.26
N ASN A 363 -8.00 13.54 -14.49
CA ASN A 363 -8.10 12.96 -13.16
C ASN A 363 -8.21 11.42 -13.17
N LYS A 364 -8.69 10.83 -14.27
CA LYS A 364 -8.71 9.37 -14.46
C LYS A 364 -7.31 8.84 -14.81
N GLU A 365 -6.55 9.58 -15.60
CA GLU A 365 -5.16 9.25 -15.94
C GLU A 365 -4.25 9.38 -14.71
N LEU A 366 -4.37 10.46 -13.93
CA LEU A 366 -3.70 10.62 -12.64
C LEU A 366 -4.00 9.48 -11.66
N TRP A 367 -5.25 9.02 -11.63
CA TRP A 367 -5.62 7.89 -10.78
C TRP A 367 -4.97 6.58 -11.23
N ALA A 368 -4.89 6.36 -12.55
CA ALA A 368 -4.21 5.19 -13.11
C ALA A 368 -2.70 5.22 -12.82
N ASP A 369 -2.05 6.37 -13.01
CA ASP A 369 -0.63 6.56 -12.72
C ASP A 369 -0.34 6.38 -11.23
N ARG A 370 -1.23 6.88 -10.35
CA ARG A 370 -1.12 6.66 -8.90
C ARG A 370 -1.23 5.18 -8.51
N GLN A 371 -2.16 4.44 -9.12
CA GLN A 371 -2.23 2.99 -8.91
C GLN A 371 -0.96 2.28 -9.40
N GLN A 372 -0.37 2.74 -10.50
CA GLN A 372 0.85 2.15 -11.04
C GLN A 372 2.05 2.39 -10.13
N LEU A 373 2.18 3.58 -9.55
CA LEU A 373 3.20 3.87 -8.53
C LEU A 373 3.04 2.99 -7.28
N GLU A 374 1.80 2.77 -6.82
CA GLU A 374 1.54 1.87 -5.69
C GLU A 374 1.91 0.41 -6.01
N ARG A 375 1.71 -0.04 -7.25
CA ARG A 375 2.15 -1.38 -7.69
C ARG A 375 3.68 -1.49 -7.72
N LEU A 376 4.36 -0.50 -8.32
CA LEU A 376 5.82 -0.46 -8.36
C LEU A 376 6.44 -0.40 -6.96
N THR A 377 5.85 0.37 -6.04
CA THR A 377 6.31 0.42 -4.65
C THR A 377 6.25 -0.97 -3.99
N LYS A 378 5.15 -1.70 -4.21
CA LYS A 378 4.99 -3.07 -3.70
C LYS A 378 5.95 -4.06 -4.35
N GLU A 379 6.22 -3.91 -5.65
CA GLU A 379 7.22 -4.73 -6.36
C GLU A 379 8.64 -4.47 -5.81
N ILE A 380 8.99 -3.22 -5.52
CA ILE A 380 10.28 -2.87 -4.88
C ILE A 380 10.37 -3.45 -3.47
N GLU A 381 9.30 -3.38 -2.68
CA GLU A 381 9.26 -4.00 -1.34
C GLU A 381 9.40 -5.52 -1.40
N ALA A 382 8.75 -6.18 -2.37
CA ALA A 382 8.88 -7.61 -2.60
C ALA A 382 10.31 -8.01 -2.99
N LEU A 383 10.95 -7.25 -3.90
CA LEU A 383 12.35 -7.49 -4.29
C LEU A 383 13.30 -7.35 -3.10
N LYS A 384 13.07 -6.41 -2.18
CA LYS A 384 13.87 -6.31 -0.95
C LYS A 384 13.69 -7.52 -0.05
N GLN A 385 12.46 -8.03 0.06
CA GLN A 385 12.19 -9.23 0.85
C GLN A 385 12.88 -10.45 0.22
N GLU A 386 12.76 -10.65 -1.10
CA GLU A 386 13.46 -11.71 -1.82
C GLU A 386 14.99 -11.62 -1.68
N LEU A 387 15.57 -10.42 -1.71
CA LEU A 387 17.00 -10.23 -1.47
C LEU A 387 17.41 -10.57 -0.02
N CYS A 388 16.59 -10.21 0.98
CA CYS A 388 16.87 -10.58 2.36
C CYS A 388 16.71 -12.09 2.60
N GLU A 389 15.65 -12.71 2.04
CA GLU A 389 15.27 -14.10 2.30
C GLU A 389 16.08 -15.11 1.47
N GLU A 390 16.24 -14.88 0.16
CA GLU A 390 16.87 -15.85 -0.74
C GLU A 390 18.38 -15.68 -0.84
N HIS A 391 18.88 -14.45 -0.71
CA HIS A 391 20.30 -14.13 -0.92
C HIS A 391 21.04 -13.85 0.39
N GLY A 392 20.33 -13.88 1.52
CA GLY A 392 20.93 -13.69 2.85
C GLY A 392 21.50 -12.29 3.08
N PHE A 393 21.16 -11.30 2.25
CA PHE A 393 21.64 -9.94 2.45
C PHE A 393 21.13 -9.40 3.78
N SER A 394 22.01 -8.76 4.55
CA SER A 394 21.59 -8.06 5.76
C SER A 394 20.66 -6.90 5.36
N HIS A 395 19.68 -6.61 6.20
CA HIS A 395 18.85 -5.40 6.04
C HIS A 395 19.72 -4.12 5.97
N LYS A 396 20.93 -4.13 6.54
CA LYS A 396 21.90 -3.04 6.41
C LYS A 396 22.47 -2.92 4.99
N ASP A 397 22.79 -4.04 4.36
CA ASP A 397 23.38 -4.09 3.03
C ASP A 397 22.35 -3.67 1.98
N VAL A 398 21.11 -4.18 2.10
CA VAL A 398 19.96 -3.77 1.27
C VAL A 398 19.66 -2.26 1.38
N LYS A 399 19.93 -1.64 2.54
CA LYS A 399 19.78 -0.18 2.75
C LYS A 399 20.96 0.63 2.19
N GLN A 400 22.15 0.04 2.13
CA GLN A 400 23.35 0.68 1.61
C GLN A 400 23.49 0.56 0.09
N ASP A 401 22.80 -0.40 -0.51
CA ASP A 401 22.67 -0.54 -1.95
C ASP A 401 22.17 0.77 -2.60
N SER A 402 23.00 1.34 -3.48
CA SER A 402 22.69 2.62 -4.11
C SER A 402 21.46 2.56 -4.99
N ASP A 403 21.22 1.43 -5.62
CA ASP A 403 20.14 1.24 -6.58
C ASP A 403 18.81 1.15 -5.84
N ILE A 404 18.79 0.42 -4.72
CA ILE A 404 17.61 0.33 -3.85
C ILE A 404 17.31 1.67 -3.20
N ARG A 405 18.33 2.40 -2.76
CA ARG A 405 18.15 3.72 -2.13
C ARG A 405 17.59 4.75 -3.13
N GLU A 406 18.07 4.75 -4.37
CA GLU A 406 17.56 5.63 -5.41
C GLU A 406 16.08 5.33 -5.75
N LEU A 407 15.71 4.05 -5.79
CA LEU A 407 14.33 3.58 -6.01
C LEU A 407 13.39 3.92 -4.83
N GLU A 408 13.89 4.06 -3.60
CA GLU A 408 13.09 4.49 -2.44
C GLU A 408 12.93 6.01 -2.34
N GLU A 409 13.98 6.75 -2.69
CA GLU A 409 14.04 8.20 -2.51
C GLU A 409 13.15 8.94 -3.52
N ARG A 410 13.07 8.44 -4.76
CA ARG A 410 12.25 9.02 -5.84
C ARG A 410 10.74 9.06 -5.55
N PRO A 411 10.05 7.96 -5.22
CA PRO A 411 8.62 8.01 -4.90
C PRO A 411 8.34 8.81 -3.62
N SER A 412 9.33 8.92 -2.72
CA SER A 412 9.22 9.72 -1.49
C SER A 412 9.28 11.23 -1.75
N VAL A 413 10.14 11.68 -2.66
CA VAL A 413 10.22 13.08 -3.11
C VAL A 413 8.90 13.51 -3.76
N GLU A 414 8.32 12.64 -4.61
CA GLU A 414 7.04 12.88 -5.29
C GLU A 414 5.88 13.04 -4.29
N ARG A 415 5.81 12.19 -3.25
CA ARG A 415 4.81 12.29 -2.17
C ARG A 415 4.96 13.57 -1.35
N ARG A 416 6.19 14.00 -1.07
CA ARG A 416 6.48 15.25 -0.30
C ARG A 416 6.15 16.50 -1.11
N HIS A 417 6.32 16.48 -2.43
CA HIS A 417 5.93 17.60 -3.28
C HIS A 417 4.42 17.72 -3.44
N GLY A 418 3.68 16.62 -3.39
CA GLY A 418 2.21 16.62 -3.35
C GLY A 418 1.61 17.30 -2.12
N THR A 419 2.24 17.20 -0.95
CA THR A 419 1.74 17.83 0.29
C THR A 419 2.25 19.26 0.50
N ARG A 420 3.47 19.58 0.05
CA ARG A 420 4.09 20.90 0.24
C ARG A 420 3.55 21.98 -0.71
N SER A 421 3.04 21.61 -1.88
CA SER A 421 2.43 22.55 -2.84
C SER A 421 1.16 23.23 -2.30
N HIS A 422 0.42 22.58 -1.39
CA HIS A 422 -0.75 23.18 -0.74
C HIS A 422 -0.41 24.12 0.44
N GLN A 423 0.83 24.10 0.96
CA GLN A 423 1.24 24.90 2.13
C GLN A 423 2.31 25.97 1.81
N GLY A 424 2.97 25.91 0.66
CA GLY A 424 4.14 26.75 0.35
C GLY A 424 3.86 28.17 -0.17
N HIS A 425 2.62 28.53 -0.51
CA HIS A 425 2.32 29.84 -1.13
C HIS A 425 2.00 30.98 -0.14
N CYS A 426 2.17 30.79 1.17
CA CYS A 426 1.83 31.82 2.17
C CYS A 426 3.03 32.37 2.98
N ARG A 427 4.28 32.15 2.55
CA ARG A 427 5.45 32.54 3.37
C ARG A 427 6.58 33.20 2.58
N ALA A 428 6.28 34.30 1.90
CA ALA A 428 7.27 35.28 1.49
C ALA A 428 6.68 36.68 1.68
N GLY A 429 7.27 37.48 2.57
CA GLY A 429 6.92 38.90 2.69
C GLY A 429 6.72 39.45 4.10
N ILE A 430 7.61 39.15 5.06
CA ILE A 430 7.87 40.07 6.18
C ILE A 430 9.38 40.03 6.44
N SER A 431 10.12 40.87 5.75
CA SER A 431 11.50 41.24 6.10
C SER A 431 11.54 42.76 6.23
N ASN A 432 11.85 43.18 7.45
CA ASN A 432 11.78 44.54 7.97
C ASN A 432 12.52 45.59 7.13
N SER A 433 11.92 46.77 7.06
CA SER A 433 12.60 48.08 7.10
C SER A 433 11.75 49.02 7.93
#